data_AF-A0A970HZB3-F1
#
_entry.id   AF-A0A970HZB3-F1
#
_cell.length_a   1.000
_cell.length_b   1.000
_cell.length_c   1.000
_cell.angle_alpha   90.00
_cell.angle_beta   90.00
_cell.angle_gamma   90.00
#
_symmetry.space_group_name_H-M   'P 1'
#
loop_
_entity.id
_entity.type
_entity.pdbx_description
1 polymer ?
#
loop_
_entity_poly.entity_id
_entity_poly.type
_entity_poly.pdbx_seq_one_letter_code
_entity_poly.pdbx_strand_id
1 'polypeptide(L)'
;MAIVLVFSIVASCTSSGRKTDSANDFNINKIWQQPDGTISLHLDKADYYSDMANPSENTAEWDVVVSRSGRYNVWLSSATKDTTALNYKNKVLISVQDTRIEGLPECDRIIRNSEDVAYPYYRADSFIGSMYIRDTGEFQIQVISEQILPKEKFNGDVSGEDLSKFLSVSFTPVKR
;
A
#
# COMPACT_ATOMS: atom_id res chain seq x y z
N MET A 1 67.66 26.62 -36.15
CA MET A 1 67.77 25.34 -35.44
C MET A 1 66.56 25.22 -34.52
N ALA A 2 65.76 24.18 -34.71
CA ALA A 2 64.55 23.93 -33.94
C ALA A 2 64.88 23.01 -32.76
N ILE A 3 64.41 23.36 -31.56
CA ILE A 3 64.42 22.48 -30.39
C ILE A 3 62.96 22.30 -29.98
N VAL A 4 62.42 21.12 -30.27
CA VAL A 4 61.09 20.68 -29.88
C VAL A 4 61.23 20.02 -28.50
N LEU A 5 60.63 20.63 -27.48
CA LEU A 5 60.53 20.10 -26.13
C LEU A 5 59.25 19.27 -26.02
N VAL A 6 59.39 17.94 -26.06
CA VAL A 6 58.31 16.99 -25.83
C VAL A 6 58.23 16.70 -24.33
N PHE A 7 57.16 17.16 -23.68
CA PHE A 7 56.83 16.82 -22.29
C PHE A 7 55.97 15.55 -22.27
N SER A 8 56.56 14.42 -21.88
CA SER A 8 55.83 13.18 -21.56
C SER A 8 55.36 13.24 -20.11
N ILE A 9 54.04 13.25 -19.89
CA ILE A 9 53.45 13.13 -18.56
C ILE A 9 53.07 11.67 -18.35
N VAL A 10 53.83 10.96 -17.51
CA VAL A 10 53.44 9.65 -16.98
C VAL A 10 52.59 9.88 -15.73
N ALA A 11 51.31 9.54 -15.80
CA ALA A 11 50.42 9.52 -14.64
C ALA A 11 50.33 8.09 -14.09
N SER A 12 50.97 7.85 -12.95
CA SER A 12 50.77 6.67 -12.11
C SER A 12 49.42 6.78 -11.38
N CYS A 13 48.54 5.80 -11.57
CA CYS A 13 47.39 5.58 -10.69
C CYS A 13 47.60 4.29 -9.89
N THR A 14 48.10 4.44 -8.67
CA THR A 14 47.95 3.41 -7.63
C THR A 14 47.71 4.12 -6.30
N SER A 15 46.44 4.15 -5.89
CA SER A 15 46.10 4.19 -4.47
C SER A 15 44.94 3.24 -4.22
N SER A 16 45.28 2.27 -3.39
CA SER A 16 44.43 1.28 -2.77
C SER A 16 43.35 1.89 -1.89
N GLY A 17 42.17 1.29 -1.94
CA GLY A 17 41.32 1.12 -0.76
C GLY A 17 40.22 2.16 -0.60
N ARG A 18 39.00 1.74 -0.92
CA ARG A 18 37.92 1.71 0.07
C ARG A 18 36.87 0.70 -0.35
N LYS A 19 36.57 -0.21 0.57
CA LYS A 19 35.45 -1.11 0.53
C LYS A 19 34.21 -0.26 0.25
N THR A 20 33.57 -0.48 -0.89
CA THR A 20 32.14 -0.18 -0.99
C THR A 20 31.49 -1.23 -0.13
N ASP A 21 31.30 -0.88 1.14
CA ASP A 21 30.24 -1.44 1.95
C ASP A 21 29.00 -1.35 1.06
N SER A 22 28.59 -2.52 0.57
CA SER A 22 27.27 -2.69 -0.02
C SER A 22 26.32 -2.38 1.12
N ALA A 23 25.95 -1.11 1.22
CA ALA A 23 24.78 -0.68 1.94
C ALA A 23 23.69 -1.65 1.50
N ASN A 24 23.24 -2.46 2.45
CA ASN A 24 21.96 -3.15 2.36
C ASN A 24 20.98 -2.10 1.87
N ASP A 25 20.67 -2.19 0.58
CA ASP A 25 19.56 -1.54 -0.06
C ASP A 25 18.33 -2.11 0.65
N PHE A 26 17.92 -1.43 1.72
CA PHE A 26 16.58 -1.55 2.27
C PHE A 26 15.67 -1.15 1.10
N ASN A 27 15.31 -2.14 0.28
CA ASN A 27 14.31 -2.02 -0.76
C ASN A 27 13.00 -1.68 -0.04
N ILE A 28 12.78 -0.40 0.22
CA ILE A 28 11.45 0.15 0.46
C ILE A 28 10.73 -0.11 -0.86
N ASN A 29 9.94 -1.18 -0.91
CA ASN A 29 9.20 -1.60 -2.10
C ASN A 29 8.10 -0.55 -2.38
N LYS A 30 8.50 0.57 -2.98
CA LYS A 30 7.58 1.63 -3.40
C LYS A 30 6.53 1.05 -4.34
N ILE A 31 5.27 1.34 -4.07
CA ILE A 31 4.17 0.91 -4.92
C ILE A 31 3.96 1.94 -6.02
N TRP A 32 4.11 1.52 -7.27
CA TRP A 32 3.91 2.40 -8.42
C TRP A 32 2.46 2.40 -8.86
N GLN A 33 1.94 3.59 -9.16
CA GLN A 33 0.66 3.72 -9.84
C GLN A 33 0.71 2.99 -11.20
N GLN A 34 -0.35 2.24 -11.48
CA GLN A 34 -0.50 1.46 -12.70
C GLN A 34 -0.68 2.36 -13.94
N PRO A 35 -0.41 1.86 -15.16
CA PRO A 35 -0.53 2.64 -16.40
C PRO A 35 -1.94 3.18 -16.69
N ASP A 36 -2.99 2.55 -16.14
CA ASP A 36 -4.37 3.00 -16.23
C ASP A 36 -4.70 4.11 -15.21
N GLY A 37 -3.79 4.39 -14.27
CA GLY A 37 -3.94 5.33 -13.16
C GLY A 37 -4.35 4.66 -11.84
N THR A 38 -4.63 3.36 -11.81
CA THR A 38 -5.03 2.66 -10.59
C THR A 38 -3.88 2.57 -9.60
N ILE A 39 -4.17 2.78 -8.32
CA ILE A 39 -3.24 2.51 -7.21
C ILE A 39 -3.84 1.35 -6.41
N SER A 40 -3.07 0.27 -6.20
CA SER A 40 -3.51 -0.92 -5.48
C SER A 40 -2.58 -1.18 -4.30
N LEU A 41 -3.11 -1.08 -3.08
CA LEU A 41 -2.35 -1.17 -1.85
C LEU A 41 -2.83 -2.40 -1.07
N HIS A 42 -2.08 -3.48 -1.16
CA HIS A 42 -2.38 -4.72 -0.44
C HIS A 42 -1.70 -4.72 0.93
N LEU A 43 -2.42 -5.21 1.96
CA LEU A 43 -1.95 -5.23 3.34
C LEU A 43 -0.66 -6.04 3.52
N ASP A 44 -0.43 -7.08 2.71
CA ASP A 44 0.80 -7.89 2.75
C ASP A 44 2.06 -7.11 2.37
N LYS A 45 1.89 -5.99 1.64
CA LYS A 45 2.93 -5.04 1.23
C LYS A 45 2.96 -3.76 2.10
N ALA A 46 2.15 -3.69 3.14
CA ALA A 46 2.12 -2.57 4.06
C ALA A 46 3.18 -2.71 5.16
N ASP A 47 3.70 -1.58 5.62
CA ASP A 47 4.17 -1.47 6.99
C ASP A 47 2.94 -1.29 7.87
N TYR A 48 2.70 -2.21 8.81
CA TYR A 48 1.47 -2.18 9.60
C TYR A 48 1.70 -2.42 11.09
N TYR A 49 0.86 -1.77 11.89
CA TYR A 49 0.75 -1.93 13.34
C TYR A 49 -0.63 -2.50 13.68
N SER A 50 -0.66 -3.48 14.58
CA SER A 50 -1.90 -4.11 15.02
C SER A 50 -1.83 -4.42 16.52
N ASP A 51 -2.75 -3.85 17.28
CA ASP A 51 -2.97 -4.09 18.70
C ASP A 51 -4.37 -4.66 18.90
N MET A 52 -4.45 -5.93 19.30
CA MET A 52 -5.74 -6.59 19.52
C MET A 52 -6.45 -6.12 20.81
N ALA A 53 -5.74 -5.44 21.73
CA ALA A 53 -6.34 -4.84 22.91
C ALA A 53 -7.02 -3.50 22.59
N ASN A 54 -6.48 -2.75 21.62
CA ASN A 54 -7.05 -1.50 21.12
C ASN A 54 -7.08 -1.47 19.58
N PRO A 55 -7.94 -2.28 18.93
CA PRO A 55 -7.88 -2.46 17.49
C PRO A 55 -8.30 -1.21 16.70
N SER A 56 -9.03 -0.26 17.30
CA SER A 56 -9.47 0.97 16.61
C SER A 56 -8.33 1.85 16.09
N GLU A 57 -7.10 1.64 16.57
CA GLU A 57 -5.91 2.38 16.14
C GLU A 57 -4.97 1.55 15.26
N ASN A 58 -5.38 0.34 14.86
CA ASN A 58 -4.58 -0.47 13.95
C ASN A 58 -4.40 0.27 12.62
N THR A 59 -3.17 0.26 12.13
CA THR A 59 -2.72 1.17 11.07
C THR A 59 -1.92 0.39 10.03
N ALA A 60 -2.13 0.70 8.75
CA ALA A 60 -1.35 0.19 7.63
C ALA A 60 -0.89 1.37 6.76
N GLU A 61 0.37 1.34 6.36
CA GLU A 61 1.03 2.41 5.63
C GLU A 61 1.75 1.88 4.39
N TRP A 62 1.74 2.69 3.33
CA TRP A 62 2.42 2.39 2.08
C TRP A 62 3.09 3.64 1.52
N ASP A 63 4.31 3.47 1.01
CA ASP A 63 4.98 4.46 0.16
C ASP A 63 4.60 4.25 -1.31
N VAL A 64 4.01 5.27 -1.91
CA VAL A 64 3.37 5.18 -3.23
C VAL A 64 3.91 6.25 -4.17
N VAL A 65 4.25 5.86 -5.40
CA VAL A 65 4.60 6.80 -6.47
C VAL A 65 3.39 7.03 -7.38
N VAL A 66 2.82 8.24 -7.32
CA VAL A 66 1.68 8.66 -8.13
C VAL A 66 2.18 9.42 -9.36
N SER A 67 1.89 8.89 -10.54
CA SER A 67 2.30 9.46 -11.84
C SER A 67 1.26 10.37 -12.48
N ARG A 68 0.00 10.30 -12.03
CA ARG A 68 -1.14 11.06 -12.56
C ARG A 68 -1.98 11.63 -11.43
N SER A 69 -2.22 12.93 -11.46
CA SER A 69 -3.20 13.57 -10.58
C SER A 69 -4.62 13.35 -11.10
N GLY A 70 -5.61 13.50 -10.22
CA GLY A 70 -7.00 13.33 -10.61
C GLY A 70 -7.94 12.98 -9.46
N ARG A 71 -9.20 12.74 -9.82
CA ARG A 71 -10.21 12.23 -8.90
C ARG A 71 -10.21 10.70 -8.94
N TYR A 72 -10.14 10.09 -7.78
CA TYR A 72 -10.12 8.65 -7.58
C TYR A 72 -11.30 8.20 -6.76
N ASN A 73 -11.92 7.11 -7.16
CA ASN A 73 -12.82 6.33 -6.33
C ASN A 73 -12.00 5.42 -5.43
N VAL A 74 -12.26 5.50 -4.13
CA VAL A 74 -11.56 4.73 -3.10
C VAL A 74 -12.41 3.51 -2.76
N TRP A 75 -11.84 2.33 -3.01
CA TRP A 75 -12.47 1.05 -2.73
C TRP A 75 -11.65 0.29 -1.70
N LEU A 76 -12.31 -0.20 -0.67
CA LEU A 76 -11.72 -1.09 0.31
C LEU A 76 -12.13 -2.53 -0.04
N SER A 77 -11.21 -3.48 0.06
CA SER A 77 -11.52 -4.90 -0.10
C SER A 77 -11.29 -5.66 1.19
N SER A 78 -12.23 -6.55 1.51
CA SER A 78 -12.20 -7.38 2.71
C SER A 78 -12.48 -8.85 2.40
N ALA A 79 -11.91 -9.75 3.20
CA ALA A 79 -12.28 -11.15 3.22
C ALA A 79 -13.41 -11.33 4.24
N THR A 80 -14.56 -11.86 3.83
CA THR A 80 -15.70 -12.11 4.73
C THR A 80 -16.36 -13.46 4.46
N LYS A 81 -16.96 -14.06 5.50
CA LYS A 81 -17.90 -15.17 5.33
C LYS A 81 -19.36 -14.69 5.31
N ASP A 82 -19.62 -13.52 5.90
CA ASP A 82 -20.91 -12.84 5.92
C ASP A 82 -21.00 -11.88 4.72
N THR A 83 -21.87 -12.20 3.77
CA THR A 83 -22.09 -11.38 2.56
C THR A 83 -23.13 -10.28 2.77
N THR A 84 -23.68 -10.16 3.98
CA THR A 84 -24.75 -9.21 4.33
C THR A 84 -24.24 -8.04 5.17
N ALA A 85 -23.28 -8.29 6.06
CA ALA A 85 -22.64 -7.26 6.87
C ALA A 85 -21.15 -7.56 7.05
N LEU A 86 -20.31 -6.52 6.94
CA LEU A 86 -18.86 -6.67 7.13
C LEU A 86 -18.41 -6.56 8.59
N ASN A 87 -19.31 -6.19 9.51
CA ASN A 87 -19.05 -6.11 10.95
C ASN A 87 -17.90 -5.16 11.33
N TYR A 88 -17.71 -4.08 10.57
CA TYR A 88 -16.91 -2.92 11.01
C TYR A 88 -17.69 -2.18 12.10
N LYS A 89 -17.03 -1.97 13.25
CA LYS A 89 -17.57 -1.23 14.39
C LYS A 89 -17.27 0.26 14.26
N ASN A 90 -16.16 0.62 13.63
CA ASN A 90 -15.77 2.00 13.39
C ASN A 90 -15.64 2.28 11.90
N LYS A 91 -15.63 3.57 11.56
CA LYS A 91 -15.28 4.01 10.21
C LYS A 91 -13.82 3.69 9.94
N VAL A 92 -13.52 3.31 8.71
CA VAL A 92 -12.16 3.23 8.20
C VAL A 92 -11.73 4.61 7.77
N LEU A 93 -10.57 5.06 8.25
CA LEU A 93 -9.95 6.32 7.87
C LEU A 93 -8.85 6.07 6.86
N ILE A 94 -8.87 6.80 5.74
CA ILE A 94 -7.91 6.68 4.65
C ILE A 94 -7.32 8.07 4.38
N SER A 95 -6.01 8.19 4.54
CA SER A 95 -5.27 9.44 4.37
C SER A 95 -4.27 9.34 3.22
N VAL A 96 -4.21 10.39 2.40
CA VAL A 96 -3.18 10.61 1.39
C VAL A 96 -2.62 12.02 1.63
N GLN A 97 -1.40 12.10 2.17
CA GLN A 97 -0.83 13.36 2.70
C GLN A 97 -1.81 14.11 3.62
N ASP A 98 -2.21 15.33 3.25
CA ASP A 98 -3.09 16.21 4.04
C ASP A 98 -4.58 15.97 3.78
N THR A 99 -4.91 15.08 2.85
CA THR A 99 -6.30 14.77 2.49
C THR A 99 -6.73 13.46 3.12
N ARG A 100 -7.96 13.42 3.64
CA ARG A 100 -8.55 12.23 4.26
C ARG A 100 -9.98 12.02 3.83
N ILE A 101 -10.36 10.76 3.82
CA ILE A 101 -11.75 10.30 3.72
C ILE A 101 -12.00 9.25 4.80
N GLU A 102 -13.23 9.19 5.28
CA GLU A 102 -13.67 8.16 6.22
C GLU A 102 -15.02 7.61 5.78
N GLY A 103 -15.24 6.31 6.01
CA GLY A 103 -16.50 5.66 5.70
C GLY A 103 -16.64 4.35 6.44
N LEU A 104 -17.89 3.92 6.64
CA LEU A 104 -18.18 2.60 7.17
C LEU A 104 -18.23 1.61 5.99
N PRO A 105 -17.39 0.57 5.95
CA PRO A 105 -17.41 -0.39 4.85
C PRO A 105 -18.73 -1.18 4.78
N GLU A 106 -19.33 -1.21 3.60
CA GLU A 106 -20.54 -1.98 3.28
C GLU A 106 -20.26 -3.05 2.20
N CYS A 107 -21.18 -3.98 2.00
CA CYS A 107 -21.07 -5.03 0.99
C CYS A 107 -21.47 -4.55 -0.42
N ASP A 108 -20.88 -3.46 -0.94
CA ASP A 108 -21.25 -2.92 -2.27
C ASP A 108 -21.09 -3.94 -3.39
N ARG A 109 -20.04 -4.77 -3.32
CA ARG A 109 -19.80 -5.86 -4.26
C ARG A 109 -19.31 -7.10 -3.55
N ILE A 110 -19.97 -8.24 -3.79
CA ILE A 110 -19.51 -9.55 -3.34
C ILE A 110 -18.97 -10.33 -4.52
N ILE A 111 -17.71 -10.75 -4.41
CA ILE A 111 -17.00 -11.50 -5.44
C ILE A 111 -16.75 -12.92 -4.92
N ARG A 112 -17.32 -13.87 -5.64
CA ARG A 112 -17.17 -15.30 -5.38
C ARG A 112 -15.94 -15.82 -6.10
N ASN A 113 -15.23 -16.77 -5.48
CA ASN A 113 -14.04 -17.40 -6.05
C ASN A 113 -12.93 -16.40 -6.43
N SER A 114 -12.72 -15.34 -5.62
CA SER A 114 -11.58 -14.45 -5.84
C SER A 114 -10.28 -15.18 -5.51
N GLU A 115 -9.23 -14.95 -6.29
CA GLU A 115 -7.90 -15.47 -5.99
C GLU A 115 -7.25 -14.76 -4.79
N ASP A 116 -7.79 -13.59 -4.40
CA ASP A 116 -7.31 -12.82 -3.25
C ASP A 116 -7.67 -13.44 -1.89
N VAL A 117 -8.63 -14.38 -1.86
CA VAL A 117 -9.12 -14.99 -0.62
C VAL A 117 -9.28 -16.50 -0.76
N ALA A 118 -8.88 -17.24 0.27
CA ALA A 118 -9.08 -18.67 0.31
C ALA A 118 -10.52 -19.03 0.72
N TYR A 119 -11.03 -20.16 0.22
CA TYR A 119 -12.27 -20.76 0.71
C TYR A 119 -12.22 -20.94 2.25
N PRO A 120 -13.30 -20.65 3.00
CA PRO A 120 -14.66 -20.33 2.56
C PRO A 120 -14.97 -18.82 2.48
N TYR A 121 -13.97 -17.96 2.37
CA TYR A 121 -14.18 -16.51 2.33
C TYR A 121 -14.61 -16.02 0.94
N TYR A 122 -15.37 -14.94 0.92
CA TYR A 122 -15.69 -14.10 -0.23
C TYR A 122 -14.86 -12.81 -0.15
N ARG A 123 -14.54 -12.22 -1.31
CA ARG A 123 -14.04 -10.85 -1.34
C ARG A 123 -15.23 -9.90 -1.37
N ALA A 124 -15.28 -8.98 -0.44
CA ALA A 124 -16.25 -7.89 -0.42
C ALA A 124 -15.54 -6.58 -0.72
N ASP A 125 -15.95 -5.87 -1.76
CA ASP A 125 -15.44 -4.54 -2.06
C ASP A 125 -16.46 -3.49 -1.59
N SER A 126 -15.99 -2.51 -0.82
CA SER A 126 -16.75 -1.38 -0.25
C SER A 126 -16.33 -0.07 -0.88
N PHE A 127 -17.27 0.74 -1.35
CA PHE A 127 -17.01 2.07 -1.85
C PHE A 127 -16.97 3.08 -0.69
N ILE A 128 -15.79 3.61 -0.38
CA ILE A 128 -15.63 4.56 0.72
C ILE A 128 -15.97 5.99 0.28
N GLY A 129 -15.80 6.29 -1.00
CA GLY A 129 -16.10 7.58 -1.61
C GLY A 129 -15.04 7.97 -2.63
N SER A 130 -14.96 9.27 -2.96
CA SER A 130 -13.98 9.78 -3.91
C SER A 130 -13.11 10.86 -3.29
N MET A 131 -11.83 10.88 -3.64
CA MET A 131 -10.91 11.95 -3.26
C MET A 131 -10.11 12.45 -4.46
N TYR A 132 -9.56 13.65 -4.34
CA TYR A 132 -8.73 14.25 -5.39
C TYR A 132 -7.26 14.24 -4.95
N ILE A 133 -6.42 13.52 -5.68
CA ILE A 133 -4.97 13.55 -5.50
C ILE A 133 -4.45 14.61 -6.47
N ARG A 134 -3.97 15.73 -5.92
CA ARG A 134 -3.63 16.93 -6.69
C ARG A 134 -2.30 16.82 -7.40
N ASP A 135 -1.31 16.26 -6.72
CA ASP A 135 0.07 16.28 -7.14
C ASP A 135 0.53 14.89 -7.59
N THR A 136 1.66 14.85 -8.28
CA THR A 136 2.39 13.63 -8.66
C THR A 136 3.70 13.57 -7.91
N GLY A 137 4.24 12.37 -7.68
CA GLY A 137 5.42 12.16 -6.87
C GLY A 137 5.23 11.06 -5.84
N GLU A 138 5.97 11.15 -4.73
CA GLU A 138 5.95 10.16 -3.66
C GLU A 138 5.00 10.59 -2.54
N PHE A 139 4.14 9.68 -2.13
CA PHE A 139 3.10 9.90 -1.12
C PHE A 139 3.14 8.75 -0.13
N GLN A 140 2.98 9.06 1.15
CA GLN A 140 2.58 8.06 2.13
C GLN A 140 1.05 7.99 2.13
N ILE A 141 0.52 6.77 2.01
CA ILE A 141 -0.90 6.50 2.17
C ILE A 141 -1.08 5.69 3.45
N GLN A 142 -2.01 6.11 4.30
CA GLN A 142 -2.29 5.48 5.60
C GLN A 142 -3.76 5.05 5.65
N VAL A 143 -3.99 3.86 6.20
CA VAL A 143 -5.32 3.35 6.53
C VAL A 143 -5.37 3.00 8.01
N ILE A 144 -6.39 3.47 8.72
CA ILE A 144 -6.67 3.12 10.12
C ILE A 144 -7.98 2.33 10.17
N SER A 145 -7.96 1.13 10.77
CA SER A 145 -9.13 0.26 10.86
C SER A 145 -8.96 -0.88 11.87
N GLU A 146 -10.00 -1.19 12.64
CA GLU A 146 -10.02 -2.38 13.52
C GLU A 146 -9.89 -3.72 12.80
N GLN A 147 -10.10 -3.76 11.47
CA GLN A 147 -9.99 -5.00 10.68
C GLN A 147 -8.59 -5.20 10.07
N ILE A 148 -7.61 -4.34 10.40
CA ILE A 148 -6.19 -4.61 10.16
C ILE A 148 -5.70 -5.56 11.25
N LEU A 149 -5.65 -6.86 10.91
CA LEU A 149 -5.35 -7.94 11.84
C LEU A 149 -3.90 -8.44 11.65
N PRO A 150 -3.29 -9.06 12.67
CA PRO A 150 -1.96 -9.68 12.54
C PRO A 150 -1.95 -10.83 11.54
N LYS A 151 -0.83 -11.03 10.81
CA LYS A 151 -0.62 -12.10 9.81
C LYS A 151 -1.02 -13.51 10.30
N GLU A 152 -0.78 -13.82 11.57
CA GLU A 152 -1.11 -15.12 12.18
C GLU A 152 -2.61 -15.44 12.17
N LYS A 153 -3.47 -14.41 12.17
CA LYS A 153 -4.93 -14.54 12.15
C LYS A 153 -5.48 -14.76 10.73
N PHE A 154 -4.65 -14.73 9.70
CA PHE A 154 -5.04 -15.09 8.33
C PHE A 154 -5.07 -16.61 8.12
N ASN A 155 -4.30 -17.39 8.89
CA ASN A 155 -4.07 -18.82 8.67
C ASN A 155 -5.02 -19.79 9.43
N GLY A 156 -6.17 -19.31 9.91
CA GLY A 156 -7.26 -20.21 10.31
C GLY A 156 -7.66 -20.24 11.78
N ASP A 157 -7.19 -19.30 12.61
CA ASP A 157 -7.60 -19.26 14.03
C ASP A 157 -8.05 -17.88 14.48
N VAL A 158 -9.10 -17.36 13.83
CA VAL A 158 -9.96 -16.35 14.45
C VAL A 158 -11.18 -17.10 14.96
N SER A 159 -11.16 -17.46 16.24
CA SER A 159 -12.29 -18.01 17.00
C SER A 159 -13.44 -16.99 17.19
N GLY A 160 -13.42 -15.87 16.47
CA GLY A 160 -14.54 -14.95 16.34
C GLY A 160 -15.28 -15.29 15.06
N GLU A 161 -16.45 -15.89 15.21
CA GLU A 161 -17.43 -16.07 14.14
C GLU A 161 -17.59 -14.75 13.36
N ASP A 162 -17.48 -14.82 12.03
CA ASP A 162 -17.96 -13.80 11.08
C ASP A 162 -17.30 -12.40 11.08
N LEU A 163 -16.06 -12.27 11.52
CA LEU A 163 -15.30 -11.02 11.34
C LEU A 163 -14.70 -10.91 9.91
N SER A 164 -15.01 -9.80 9.23
CA SER A 164 -14.36 -9.44 7.98
C SER A 164 -12.92 -9.00 8.23
N LYS A 165 -12.00 -9.31 7.31
CA LYS A 165 -10.58 -8.94 7.42
C LYS A 165 -10.24 -7.94 6.33
N PHE A 166 -9.57 -6.84 6.67
CA PHE A 166 -9.04 -5.90 5.67
C PHE A 166 -7.99 -6.60 4.80
N LEU A 167 -8.09 -6.45 3.48
CA LEU A 167 -7.14 -7.01 2.51
C LEU A 167 -6.35 -5.93 1.78
N SER A 168 -7.05 -4.92 1.28
CA SER A 168 -6.44 -3.89 0.45
C SER A 168 -7.31 -2.63 0.37
N VAL A 169 -6.69 -1.54 -0.04
CA VAL A 169 -7.38 -0.34 -0.54
C VAL A 169 -6.92 -0.07 -1.98
N SER A 170 -7.84 0.37 -2.82
CA SER A 170 -7.54 0.77 -4.20
C SER A 170 -8.12 2.13 -4.55
N PHE A 171 -7.36 2.88 -5.34
CA PHE A 171 -7.74 4.19 -5.87
C PHE A 171 -7.90 4.02 -7.39
N THR A 172 -9.13 4.04 -7.86
CA THR A 172 -9.46 3.86 -9.28
C THR A 172 -9.81 5.21 -9.90
N PRO A 173 -9.17 5.64 -11.00
CA PRO A 173 -9.51 6.90 -11.64
C PRO A 173 -10.99 6.98 -12.00
N VAL A 174 -11.62 8.11 -11.69
CA VAL A 174 -12.97 8.39 -12.19
C VAL A 174 -12.85 8.70 -13.68
N LYS A 175 -13.28 7.78 -14.54
CA LYS A 175 -13.35 8.01 -15.99
C LYS A 175 -14.33 9.15 -16.26
N ARG A 176 -13.87 10.17 -16.97
CA ARG A 176 -14.71 11.22 -17.55
C ARG A 176 -15.12 10.82 -18.96
#